data_AF-A0A2S8G0N9-F1
#
_entry.id   AF-A0A2S8G0N9-F1
#
_cell.length_a   1.000
_cell.length_b   1.000
_cell.length_c   1.000
_cell.angle_alpha   90.00
_cell.angle_beta   90.00
_cell.angle_gamma   90.00
#
_symmetry.space_group_name_H-M   'P 1'
#
loop_
_entity.id
_entity.type
_entity.pdbx_description
1 polymer ?
#
loop_
_entity_poly.entity_id
_entity_poly.type
_entity_poly.pdbx_seq_one_letter_code
_entity_poly.pdbx_strand_id
1 'polypeptide(L)'
;MTGKLTIGGEPQEGIWINFMPDPASGTSGGMSTAVTDNQGGFELTYDPVPNAKGAAVGKHRVVLNDFRAENFRGGGRPPRSRIAEKYMLAVKTPIVLEVHEGSQEIQIELNDYK
;
A
#
# COMPACT_ATOMS: atom_id res chain seq x y z
N MET A 1 11.86 3.55 -4.91
CA MET A 1 10.54 4.20 -4.94
C MET A 1 10.06 4.32 -3.52
N THR A 2 9.78 5.55 -3.09
CA THR A 2 9.41 5.88 -1.71
C THR A 2 8.05 6.55 -1.67
N GLY A 3 7.49 6.70 -0.48
CA GLY A 3 6.27 7.47 -0.33
C GLY A 3 5.86 7.68 1.11
N LYS A 4 4.71 8.34 1.26
CA LYS A 4 4.08 8.62 2.54
C LYS A 4 2.60 8.29 2.48
N LEU A 5 2.08 7.67 3.53
CA LEU A 5 0.67 7.36 3.70
C LEU A 5 0.09 8.12 4.89
N THR A 6 -1.03 8.79 4.67
CA THR A 6 -1.83 9.45 5.71
C THR A 6 -3.29 9.00 5.66
N ILE A 7 -3.94 8.99 6.82
CA ILE A 7 -5.37 8.73 6.96
C ILE A 7 -5.96 9.88 7.79
N GLY A 8 -6.91 10.61 7.21
CA GLY A 8 -7.47 11.81 7.83
C GLY A 8 -6.41 12.88 8.13
N GLY A 9 -5.37 12.98 7.28
CA GLY A 9 -4.24 13.90 7.46
C GLY A 9 -3.14 13.40 8.42
N GLU A 10 -3.38 12.33 9.17
CA GLU A 10 -2.42 11.82 10.15
C GLU A 10 -1.55 10.69 9.53
N PRO A 11 -0.22 10.69 9.74
CA PRO A 11 0.63 9.59 9.31
C PRO A 11 0.25 8.29 10.02
N GLN A 12 0.30 7.17 9.29
CA GLN A 12 -0.09 5.87 9.86
C GLN A 12 1.00 4.83 9.72
N GLU A 13 1.43 4.29 10.86
CA GLU A 13 2.34 3.14 10.95
C GLU A 13 1.63 1.81 10.74
N GLY A 14 2.37 0.82 10.23
CA GLY A 14 1.95 -0.57 10.18
C GLY A 14 0.82 -0.82 9.18
N ILE A 15 0.76 0.00 8.13
CA ILE A 15 -0.08 -0.25 6.96
C ILE A 15 0.77 -0.98 5.94
N TRP A 16 0.34 -2.17 5.55
CA TRP A 16 0.95 -2.93 4.48
C TRP A 16 0.37 -2.46 3.16
N ILE A 17 1.25 -1.97 2.29
CA ILE A 17 0.95 -1.42 0.99
C ILE A 17 1.38 -2.45 -0.04
N ASN A 18 0.50 -2.77 -0.98
CA ASN A 18 0.80 -3.66 -2.09
C ASN A 18 0.43 -3.00 -3.42
N PHE A 19 1.43 -2.84 -4.26
CA PHE A 19 1.34 -2.34 -5.62
C PHE A 19 1.16 -3.53 -6.55
N MET A 20 -0.08 -3.70 -7.03
CA MET A 20 -0.42 -4.76 -7.96
C MET A 20 -0.40 -4.20 -9.38
N PRO A 21 0.50 -4.67 -10.27
CA PRO A 21 0.45 -4.32 -11.69
C PRO A 21 -0.95 -4.50 -12.25
N ASP A 22 -1.45 -3.54 -13.04
CA ASP A 22 -2.74 -3.63 -13.71
C ASP A 22 -2.58 -4.17 -15.15
N PRO A 23 -2.85 -5.47 -15.40
CA PRO A 23 -2.66 -6.05 -16.73
C PRO A 23 -3.67 -5.51 -17.74
N ALA A 24 -4.86 -5.07 -17.28
CA ALA A 24 -5.86 -4.48 -18.16
C ALA A 24 -5.39 -3.12 -18.71
N SER A 25 -4.48 -2.46 -17.99
CA SER A 25 -3.80 -1.24 -18.42
C SER A 25 -2.45 -1.51 -19.13
N GLY A 26 -2.14 -2.78 -19.46
CA GLY A 26 -0.90 -3.17 -20.12
C GLY A 26 0.33 -3.21 -19.23
N THR A 27 0.16 -3.13 -17.90
CA THR A 27 1.27 -3.18 -16.96
C THR A 27 1.58 -4.63 -16.58
N SER A 28 2.83 -5.03 -16.77
CA SER A 28 3.32 -6.37 -16.47
C SER A 28 4.48 -6.31 -15.47
N GLY A 29 4.62 -7.32 -14.62
CA GLY A 29 5.73 -7.42 -13.68
C GLY A 29 5.33 -8.10 -12.39
N GLY A 30 6.27 -8.15 -11.45
CA GLY A 30 6.01 -8.58 -10.08
C GLY A 30 5.27 -7.50 -9.28
N MET A 31 4.60 -7.93 -8.21
CA MET A 31 4.06 -7.01 -7.21
C MET A 31 5.20 -6.36 -6.44
N SER A 32 4.92 -5.20 -5.86
CA SER A 32 5.82 -4.57 -4.89
C SER A 32 5.08 -4.27 -3.62
N THR A 33 5.78 -4.36 -2.49
CA THR A 33 5.19 -4.18 -1.18
C THR A 33 6.03 -3.26 -0.30
N ALA A 34 5.38 -2.66 0.69
CA ALA A 34 6.05 -1.93 1.77
C ALA A 34 5.19 -1.93 3.02
N VAL A 35 5.80 -1.71 4.18
CA VAL A 35 5.09 -1.44 5.43
C VAL A 35 5.44 -0.03 5.88
N THR A 36 4.43 0.75 6.26
CA THR A 36 4.65 2.13 6.71
C THR A 36 5.29 2.20 8.09
N ASP A 37 6.22 3.13 8.26
CA ASP A 37 6.86 3.45 9.54
C ASP A 37 6.03 4.43 10.41
N ASN A 38 6.58 4.83 11.55
CA ASN A 38 5.92 5.75 12.49
C ASN A 38 5.65 7.16 11.95
N GLN A 39 6.29 7.56 10.86
CA GLN A 39 6.03 8.82 10.15
C GLN A 39 5.11 8.61 8.93
N GLY A 40 4.58 7.40 8.75
CA GLY A 40 3.80 6.99 7.59
C GLY A 40 4.64 6.80 6.33
N GLY A 41 5.98 6.87 6.44
CA GLY A 41 6.91 6.69 5.34
C GLY A 41 7.02 5.23 4.93
N PHE A 42 7.29 4.99 3.65
CA PHE A 42 7.48 3.63 3.13
C PHE A 42 8.46 3.62 1.94
N GLU A 43 9.12 2.48 1.74
CA GLU A 43 9.96 2.19 0.57
C GLU A 43 9.53 0.85 -0.04
N LEU A 44 9.16 0.87 -1.33
CA LEU A 44 8.69 -0.33 -2.02
C LEU A 44 9.84 -1.27 -2.37
N THR A 45 9.61 -2.56 -2.14
CA THR A 45 10.44 -3.66 -2.62
C THR A 45 9.62 -4.65 -3.42
N TYR A 46 10.19 -5.20 -4.48
CA TYR A 46 9.59 -6.28 -5.25
C TYR A 46 9.33 -7.51 -4.37
N ASP A 47 8.19 -8.16 -4.56
CA ASP A 47 7.81 -9.41 -3.91
C ASP A 47 7.95 -10.56 -4.93
N PRO A 48 8.64 -11.69 -4.62
CA PRO A 48 9.19 -12.10 -3.32
C PRO A 48 10.67 -11.82 -3.14
N VAL A 49 11.29 -10.95 -3.95
CA VAL A 49 12.74 -10.72 -3.91
C VAL A 49 13.07 -9.69 -2.81
N PRO A 50 13.56 -10.12 -1.64
CA PRO A 50 13.82 -9.20 -0.55
C PRO A 50 14.91 -8.20 -0.96
N ASN A 51 14.78 -6.94 -0.54
CA ASN A 51 15.72 -5.85 -0.81
C ASN A 51 15.82 -5.38 -2.27
N ALA A 52 15.10 -6.00 -3.22
CA ALA A 52 15.00 -5.46 -4.57
C ALA A 52 14.07 -4.24 -4.56
N LYS A 53 14.63 -3.04 -4.49
CA LYS A 53 13.88 -1.79 -4.37
C LYS A 53 13.16 -1.44 -5.68
N GLY A 54 11.94 -0.91 -5.56
CA GLY A 54 11.17 -0.38 -6.69
C GLY A 54 9.84 -1.09 -6.93
N ALA A 55 9.25 -0.78 -8.08
CA ALA A 55 8.03 -1.36 -8.61
C ALA A 55 8.09 -1.39 -10.14
N ALA A 56 7.29 -2.26 -10.75
CA ALA A 56 7.19 -2.32 -12.20
C ALA A 56 6.75 -0.96 -12.76
N VAL A 57 7.22 -0.59 -13.95
CA VAL A 57 6.78 0.65 -14.62
C VAL A 57 5.39 0.43 -15.19
N GLY A 58 4.48 1.39 -14.95
CA GLY A 58 3.10 1.36 -15.44
C GLY A 58 2.07 1.56 -14.33
N LYS A 59 0.80 1.28 -14.67
CA LYS A 59 -0.35 1.47 -13.78
C LYS A 59 -0.48 0.33 -12.78
N HIS A 60 -0.72 0.68 -11.54
CA HIS A 60 -0.88 -0.23 -10.42
C HIS A 60 -2.19 0.04 -9.69
N ARG A 61 -2.87 -1.04 -9.31
CA ARG A 61 -3.91 -1.01 -8.29
C ARG A 61 -3.21 -1.11 -6.94
N VAL A 62 -3.45 -0.13 -6.08
CA VAL A 62 -2.83 -0.13 -4.75
C VAL A 62 -3.84 -0.62 -3.72
N VAL A 63 -3.46 -1.68 -3.02
CA VAL A 63 -4.23 -2.23 -1.90
C VAL A 63 -3.49 -2.01 -0.59
N LEU A 64 -4.27 -1.79 0.45
CA LEU A 64 -3.81 -1.41 1.77
C LEU A 64 -4.40 -2.36 2.80
N ASN A 65 -3.57 -2.85 3.71
CA ASN A 65 -3.96 -3.76 4.78
C ASN A 65 -3.45 -3.24 6.13
N ASP A 66 -4.24 -3.38 7.19
CA ASP A 66 -3.86 -2.92 8.53
C ASP A 66 -3.27 -4.08 9.34
N PHE A 67 -1.95 -4.14 9.43
CA PHE A 67 -1.27 -5.21 10.15
C PHE A 67 -1.63 -5.27 11.63
N ARG A 68 -2.03 -4.16 12.26
CA ARG A 68 -2.47 -4.18 13.65
C ARG A 68 -3.75 -5.00 13.82
N ALA A 69 -4.65 -4.96 12.83
CA ALA A 69 -5.87 -5.74 12.82
C ALA A 69 -5.61 -7.18 12.37
N GLU A 70 -4.85 -7.38 11.29
CA GLU A 70 -4.60 -8.69 10.69
C GLU A 70 -3.70 -9.59 11.54
N ASN A 71 -2.70 -9.01 12.21
CA ASN A 71 -1.77 -9.73 13.06
C ASN A 71 -2.16 -9.74 14.53
N PHE A 72 -3.40 -9.37 14.87
CA PHE A 72 -3.88 -9.50 16.24
C PHE A 72 -3.89 -10.98 16.66
N ARG A 73 -3.16 -11.30 17.73
CA ARG A 73 -3.08 -12.64 18.35
C ARG A 73 -3.46 -12.64 19.84
N GLY A 74 -3.97 -11.51 20.34
CA GLY A 74 -4.35 -11.36 21.74
C GLY A 74 -5.71 -11.99 22.07
N GLY A 75 -6.05 -12.04 23.36
CA GLY A 75 -7.40 -12.38 23.81
C GLY A 75 -8.39 -11.24 23.54
N GLY A 76 -9.66 -11.57 23.31
CA GLY A 76 -10.73 -10.60 23.10
C GLY A 76 -10.99 -10.24 21.63
N ARG A 77 -11.68 -9.13 21.40
CA ARG A 77 -12.06 -8.68 20.06
C ARG A 77 -10.86 -8.01 19.36
N PRO A 78 -10.53 -8.39 18.10
CA PRO A 78 -9.50 -7.69 17.34
C PRO A 78 -9.80 -6.20 17.20
N PRO A 79 -8.76 -5.35 17.14
CA PRO A 79 -8.95 -3.93 16.85
C PRO A 79 -9.61 -3.77 15.49
N ARG A 80 -10.44 -2.74 15.34
CA ARG A 80 -11.02 -2.41 14.04
C ARG A 80 -9.89 -1.95 13.11
N SER A 81 -9.87 -2.46 11.89
CA SER A 81 -8.99 -1.94 10.84
C SER A 81 -9.23 -0.44 10.64
N ARG A 82 -8.13 0.30 10.51
CA ARG A 82 -8.10 1.71 10.10
C ARG A 82 -8.39 1.88 8.61
N ILE A 83 -8.24 0.81 7.83
CA ILE A 83 -8.45 0.78 6.39
C ILE A 83 -9.88 0.32 6.08
N ALA A 84 -10.58 1.07 5.22
CA ALA A 84 -11.88 0.66 4.70
C ALA A 84 -11.75 -0.49 3.70
N GLU A 85 -12.73 -1.39 3.67
CA GLU A 85 -12.69 -2.62 2.84
C GLU A 85 -12.41 -2.34 1.36
N LYS A 86 -12.91 -1.22 0.81
CA LYS A 86 -12.68 -0.86 -0.59
C LYS A 86 -11.19 -0.72 -0.94
N TYR A 87 -10.35 -0.33 0.01
CA TYR A 87 -8.91 -0.19 -0.17
C TYR A 87 -8.16 -1.52 0.00
N MET A 88 -8.79 -2.56 0.55
CA MET A 88 -8.17 -3.86 0.79
C MET A 88 -8.26 -4.80 -0.43
N LEU A 89 -9.14 -4.48 -1.40
CA LEU A 89 -9.47 -5.35 -2.53
C LEU A 89 -9.07 -4.70 -3.84
N ALA A 90 -8.20 -5.34 -4.62
CA ALA A 90 -7.67 -4.79 -5.87
C ALA A 90 -8.76 -4.46 -6.91
N VAL A 91 -9.84 -5.23 -6.90
CA VAL A 91 -11.00 -5.02 -7.78
C VAL A 91 -11.92 -3.86 -7.34
N LYS A 92 -11.79 -3.39 -6.09
CA LYS A 92 -12.61 -2.30 -5.54
C LYS A 92 -11.81 -1.02 -5.29
N THR A 93 -10.49 -1.12 -5.15
CA THR A 93 -9.66 0.03 -4.75
C THR A 93 -9.76 1.14 -5.79
N PRO A 94 -10.10 2.37 -5.35
CA PRO A 94 -10.04 3.53 -6.23
C PRO A 94 -8.60 4.04 -6.40
N ILE A 95 -7.64 3.51 -5.63
CA ILE A 95 -6.25 3.95 -5.68
C ILE A 95 -5.57 3.28 -6.88
N VAL A 96 -5.43 4.08 -7.94
CA VAL A 96 -4.65 3.72 -9.13
C VAL A 96 -3.49 4.69 -9.23
N LEU A 97 -2.27 4.16 -9.25
CA LEU A 97 -1.05 4.96 -9.34
C LEU A 97 -0.22 4.53 -10.53
N GLU A 98 0.41 5.49 -11.19
CA GLU A 98 1.31 5.25 -12.31
C GLU A 98 2.75 5.38 -11.87
N VAL A 99 3.53 4.34 -12.11
CA VAL A 99 4.96 4.26 -11.84
C VAL A 99 5.70 4.58 -13.14
N HIS A 100 6.67 5.48 -13.06
CA HIS A 100 7.56 5.85 -14.16
C HIS A 100 8.98 5.41 -13.87
N GLU A 101 9.83 5.40 -14.90
CA GLU A 101 11.24 5.13 -14.73
C GLU A 101 11.92 6.16 -13.81
N GLY A 102 12.87 5.68 -13.01
CA GLY A 102 13.67 6.51 -12.10
C GLY A 102 13.11 6.63 -10.68
N SER A 103 13.63 7.61 -9.94
CA SER A 103 13.23 7.86 -8.55
C SER A 103 11.89 8.60 -8.50
N GLN A 104 10.98 8.09 -7.68
CA GLN A 104 9.66 8.67 -7.48
C GLN A 104 9.27 8.62 -6.01
N GLU A 105 8.60 9.69 -5.57
CA GLU A 105 7.97 9.80 -4.26
C GLU A 105 6.46 9.87 -4.44
N ILE A 106 5.71 8.99 -3.75
CA ILE A 106 4.25 8.91 -3.84
C ILE A 106 3.60 9.33 -2.53
N GLN A 107 2.53 10.12 -2.61
CA GLN A 107 1.65 10.39 -1.48
C GLN A 107 0.33 9.63 -1.63
N ILE A 108 -0.06 8.89 -0.59
CA ILE A 108 -1.33 8.20 -0.49
C ILE A 108 -2.11 8.82 0.66
N GLU A 109 -3.16 9.56 0.33
CA GLU A 109 -4.01 10.24 1.32
C GLU A 109 -5.40 9.60 1.33
N LEU A 110 -5.80 9.07 2.48
CA LEU A 110 -7.16 8.54 2.69
C LEU A 110 -7.98 9.55 3.48
N ASN A 111 -8.80 10.34 2.80
CA ASN A 111 -9.58 11.41 3.41
C ASN A 111 -11.00 10.98 3.83
N ASP A 112 -11.47 9.88 3.28
CA ASP A 112 -12.71 9.20 3.65
C ASP A 112 -12.40 8.10 4.68
N TYR A 113 -12.21 8.55 5.91
CA TYR A 113 -12.25 7.69 7.08
C TYR A 113 -13.72 7.33 7.40
N LYS A 114 -13.92 6.14 7.97
CA LYS A 114 -15.22 5.50 8.25
C LYS A 114 -16.36 6.44 8.63
#